data_AF-A0A955EEI1-F1
#
_entry.id   AF-A0A955EEI1-F1
#
_cell.length_a   1.000
_cell.length_b   1.000
_cell.length_c   1.000
_cell.angle_alpha   90.00
_cell.angle_beta   90.00
_cell.angle_gamma   90.00
#
_symmetry.space_group_name_H-M   'P 1'
#
loop_
_entity.id
_entity.type
_entity.pdbx_description
1 polymer ?
#
loop_
_entity_poly.entity_id
_entity_poly.type
_entity_poly.pdbx_seq_one_letter_code
_entity_poly.pdbx_strand_id
1 'polypeptide(L)'
;MSGLTPQGAGAEWLKNEGTCCDVVMSSRVRLARNFAGYPFVNRARREDRVQIMRVAERHILGAGLAPEILWVDLSELPELERLVLVERHLISTQHAKGDEPRGLAVSSPDERISIMVNEEDHL
;
A
#
# COMPACT_ATOMS: atom_id res chain seq x y z
N MET A 1 -9.37 -36.87 -12.98
CA MET A 1 -9.89 -35.50 -12.79
C MET A 1 -9.51 -35.05 -11.40
N SER A 2 -8.32 -34.44 -11.30
CA SER A 2 -7.77 -33.92 -10.05
C SER A 2 -8.33 -32.53 -9.84
N GLY A 3 -9.14 -32.36 -8.80
CA GLY A 3 -9.73 -31.07 -8.44
C GLY A 3 -8.63 -30.04 -8.18
N LEU A 4 -8.67 -28.95 -8.95
CA LEU A 4 -7.94 -27.74 -8.66
C LEU A 4 -8.50 -27.16 -7.36
N THR A 5 -7.79 -27.35 -6.25
CA THR A 5 -7.96 -26.50 -5.08
C THR A 5 -7.44 -25.12 -5.48
N PRO A 6 -8.26 -24.04 -5.41
CA PRO A 6 -7.72 -22.71 -5.56
C PRO A 6 -6.91 -22.43 -4.29
N GLN A 7 -5.60 -22.62 -4.33
CA GLN A 7 -4.69 -21.97 -3.40
C GLN A 7 -4.66 -20.48 -3.78
N GLY A 8 -5.75 -19.78 -3.52
CA GLY A 8 -5.73 -18.33 -3.46
C GLY A 8 -5.04 -17.96 -2.16
N ALA A 9 -3.81 -17.46 -2.23
CA ALA A 9 -3.24 -16.71 -1.14
C ALA A 9 -4.12 -15.44 -0.98
N GLY A 10 -5.15 -15.56 -0.14
CA GLY A 10 -6.15 -14.51 0.07
C GLY A 10 -5.64 -13.46 1.04
N ALA A 11 -6.12 -12.22 0.86
CA ALA A 11 -5.94 -11.12 1.79
C ALA A 11 -6.19 -11.59 3.22
N GLU A 12 -5.17 -11.47 4.08
CA GLU A 12 -5.17 -12.13 5.38
C GLU A 12 -6.24 -11.58 6.33
N TRP A 13 -6.70 -10.35 6.13
CA TRP A 13 -7.80 -9.77 6.90
C TRP A 13 -9.16 -10.43 6.65
N LEU A 14 -9.31 -11.27 5.62
CA LEU A 14 -10.51 -12.10 5.44
C LEU A 14 -10.45 -13.41 6.24
N LYS A 15 -9.29 -13.75 6.84
CA LYS A 15 -9.19 -14.92 7.70
C LYS A 15 -9.88 -14.60 9.02
N ASN A 16 -10.94 -15.36 9.32
CA ASN A 16 -11.79 -15.12 10.49
C ASN A 16 -11.15 -15.69 11.78
N GLU A 17 -9.89 -15.29 12.04
CA GLU A 17 -9.03 -15.83 13.09
C GLU A 17 -8.65 -14.69 14.03
N GLY A 18 -9.30 -14.61 15.19
CA GLY A 18 -9.09 -13.54 16.16
C GLY A 18 -10.09 -13.61 17.30
N THR A 19 -9.83 -12.83 18.36
CA THR A 19 -10.82 -12.68 19.44
C THR A 19 -12.01 -11.87 18.91
N CYS A 20 -13.24 -12.29 19.20
CA CYS A 20 -14.48 -11.65 18.72
C CYS A 20 -14.61 -11.61 17.19
N CYS A 21 -14.10 -12.61 16.47
CA CYS A 21 -14.20 -12.72 15.01
C CYS A 21 -15.65 -12.94 14.50
N ASP A 22 -16.60 -13.16 15.41
CA ASP A 22 -18.04 -13.14 15.15
C ASP A 22 -18.61 -11.71 14.96
N VAL A 23 -17.90 -10.69 15.45
CA VAL A 23 -18.32 -9.27 15.40
C VAL A 23 -17.30 -8.38 14.70
N VAL A 24 -16.01 -8.54 14.99
CA VAL A 24 -14.92 -7.70 14.49
C VAL A 24 -14.39 -8.27 13.18
N MET A 25 -14.58 -7.53 12.08
CA MET A 25 -14.13 -7.93 10.75
C MET A 25 -12.62 -7.76 10.55
N SER A 26 -12.04 -6.64 11.02
CA SER A 26 -10.59 -6.38 10.94
C SER A 26 -10.16 -5.31 11.93
N SER A 27 -8.86 -5.27 12.23
CA SER A 27 -8.21 -4.20 13.00
C SER A 27 -7.06 -3.63 12.20
N ARG A 28 -6.95 -2.30 12.13
CA ARG A 28 -5.94 -1.60 11.33
C ARG A 28 -5.32 -0.44 12.11
N VAL A 29 -3.99 -0.34 12.05
CA VAL A 29 -3.21 0.78 12.58
C VAL A 29 -2.60 1.55 11.41
N ARG A 30 -2.69 2.89 11.44
CA ARG A 30 -2.06 3.78 10.44
C ARG A 30 -1.10 4.74 11.14
N LEU A 31 0.09 4.91 10.58
CA LEU A 31 1.11 5.85 11.06
C LEU A 31 1.49 6.78 9.92
N ALA A 32 1.19 8.07 10.05
CA ALA A 32 1.51 9.08 9.04
C ALA A 32 2.86 9.75 9.35
N ARG A 33 3.77 9.87 8.38
CA ARG A 33 5.10 10.48 8.57
C ARG A 33 5.55 11.31 7.36
N ASN A 34 6.33 12.35 7.63
CA ASN A 34 6.97 13.18 6.61
C ASN A 34 8.49 13.10 6.69
N PHE A 35 9.17 12.89 5.56
CA PHE A 35 10.62 13.02 5.44
C PHE A 35 11.12 14.45 5.73
N ALA A 36 12.18 14.55 6.53
CA ALA A 36 12.90 15.79 6.74
C ALA A 36 13.64 16.22 5.46
N GLY A 37 13.72 17.52 5.22
CA GLY A 37 14.40 18.08 4.03
C GLY A 37 13.53 18.13 2.76
N TYR A 38 12.29 17.66 2.82
CA TYR A 38 11.31 17.78 1.73
C TYR A 38 10.15 18.71 2.12
N PRO A 39 9.59 19.49 1.18
CA PRO A 39 8.32 20.19 1.41
C PRO A 39 7.22 19.18 1.69
N PHE A 40 6.21 19.55 2.50
CA PHE A 40 5.00 18.73 2.66
C PHE A 40 4.34 18.42 1.31
N VAL A 41 3.67 17.27 1.20
CA VAL A 41 3.08 16.79 -0.07
C VAL A 41 2.24 17.85 -0.78
N ASN A 42 1.42 18.61 -0.04
CA ASN A 42 0.58 19.68 -0.59
C ASN A 42 1.33 20.86 -1.22
N ARG A 43 2.64 21.01 -0.95
CA ARG A 43 3.53 22.03 -1.51
C ARG A 43 4.69 21.44 -2.32
N ALA A 44 4.88 20.13 -2.29
CA ALA A 44 5.93 19.43 -3.01
C ALA A 44 5.67 19.48 -4.52
N ARG A 45 6.69 19.85 -5.29
CA ARG A 45 6.63 19.80 -6.76
C ARG A 45 6.73 18.35 -7.22
N ARG A 46 6.41 18.12 -8.48
CA ARG A 46 6.49 16.79 -9.09
C ARG A 46 7.87 16.16 -8.93
N GLU A 47 8.95 16.92 -9.10
CA GLU A 47 10.32 16.42 -8.94
C GLU A 47 10.60 15.98 -7.50
N ASP A 48 10.12 16.75 -6.52
CA ASP A 48 10.27 16.44 -5.10
C ASP A 48 9.54 15.12 -4.78
N ARG A 49 8.32 14.93 -5.31
CA ARG A 49 7.52 13.71 -5.16
C ARG A 49 8.17 12.48 -5.78
N VAL A 50 8.74 12.61 -6.98
CA VAL A 50 9.51 11.52 -7.63
C VAL A 50 10.73 11.16 -6.78
N GLN A 51 11.43 12.15 -6.24
CA GLN A 51 12.58 11.89 -5.37
C GLN A 51 12.16 11.19 -4.08
N ILE A 52 11.05 11.60 -3.46
CA ILE A 52 10.47 10.93 -2.28
C ILE A 52 10.14 9.47 -2.60
N MET A 53 9.48 9.18 -3.74
CA MET A 53 9.19 7.80 -4.16
C MET A 53 10.47 6.96 -4.27
N ARG A 54 11.50 7.46 -4.93
CA ARG A 54 12.78 6.74 -5.09
C ARG A 54 13.47 6.46 -3.76
N VAL A 55 13.44 7.42 -2.84
CA VAL A 55 14.03 7.28 -1.50
C VAL A 55 13.22 6.26 -0.70
N ALA A 56 11.89 6.38 -0.71
CA ALA A 56 10.99 5.48 -0.02
C ALA A 56 11.13 4.03 -0.52
N GLU A 57 11.06 3.82 -1.83
CA GLU A 57 11.23 2.51 -2.48
C GLU A 57 12.52 1.83 -2.01
N ARG A 58 13.66 2.52 -2.13
CA ARG A 58 14.97 1.99 -1.72
C ARG A 58 14.97 1.57 -0.25
N HIS A 59 14.47 2.41 0.64
CA HIS A 59 14.52 2.14 2.07
C HIS A 59 13.51 1.08 2.50
N ILE A 60 12.30 1.08 1.93
CA ILE A 60 11.27 0.10 2.25
C ILE A 60 11.68 -1.29 1.78
N LEU A 61 12.17 -1.43 0.54
CA LEU A 61 12.63 -2.72 0.02
C LEU A 61 13.89 -3.22 0.74
N GLY A 62 14.74 -2.31 1.24
CA GLY A 62 15.94 -2.65 2.00
C GLY A 62 15.70 -2.94 3.49
N ALA A 63 14.52 -2.63 4.04
CA ALA A 63 14.26 -2.71 5.49
C ALA A 63 13.92 -4.12 5.99
N GLY A 64 13.63 -5.08 5.10
CA GLY A 64 13.29 -6.45 5.51
C GLY A 64 11.99 -6.53 6.32
N LEU A 65 11.00 -5.69 6.00
CA LEU A 65 9.72 -5.62 6.72
C LEU A 65 8.85 -6.87 6.58
N ALA A 66 9.00 -7.59 5.47
CA ALA A 66 8.32 -8.85 5.16
C ALA A 66 9.23 -9.71 4.27
N PRO A 67 8.94 -11.01 4.09
CA PRO A 67 9.68 -11.87 3.17
C PRO A 67 9.70 -11.34 1.73
N GLU A 68 8.58 -10.76 1.30
CA GLU A 68 8.43 -10.12 -0.01
C GLU A 68 7.62 -8.83 0.14
N ILE A 69 8.12 -7.76 -0.48
CA ILE A 69 7.42 -6.48 -0.62
C ILE A 69 7.34 -6.17 -2.11
N LEU A 70 6.13 -5.95 -2.60
CA LEU A 70 5.88 -5.49 -3.97
C LEU A 70 5.79 -3.97 -3.95
N TRP A 71 6.56 -3.34 -4.83
CA TRP A 71 6.47 -1.90 -5.09
C TRP A 71 5.60 -1.66 -6.32
N VAL A 72 4.68 -0.70 -6.21
CA VAL A 72 3.71 -0.36 -7.24
C VAL A 72 3.75 1.15 -7.46
N ASP A 73 4.05 1.57 -8.68
CA ASP A 73 3.85 2.95 -9.13
C ASP A 73 2.41 3.12 -9.61
N LEU A 74 1.62 3.91 -8.88
CA LEU A 74 0.21 4.12 -9.18
C LEU A 74 -0.03 4.96 -10.43
N SER A 75 0.98 5.73 -10.86
CA SER A 75 0.89 6.50 -12.10
C SER A 75 0.97 5.61 -13.34
N GLU A 76 1.50 4.38 -13.20
CA GLU A 76 1.58 3.38 -14.26
C GLU A 76 0.36 2.45 -14.29
N LEU A 77 -0.51 2.51 -13.27
CA LEU A 77 -1.68 1.63 -13.17
C LEU A 77 -2.92 2.21 -13.88
N PRO A 78 -3.66 1.36 -14.63
CA PRO A 78 -5.01 1.68 -15.09
C PRO A 78 -5.94 2.02 -13.91
N GLU A 79 -6.93 2.87 -14.15
CA GLU A 79 -7.91 3.27 -13.12
C GLU A 79 -8.61 2.07 -12.48
N LEU A 80 -8.97 1.06 -13.27
CA LEU A 80 -9.61 -0.16 -12.78
C LEU A 80 -8.73 -0.89 -11.75
N GLU A 81 -7.43 -1.01 -12.01
CA GLU A 81 -6.51 -1.68 -11.09
C GLU A 81 -6.34 -0.88 -9.79
N ARG A 82 -6.31 0.46 -9.88
CA ARG A 82 -6.33 1.33 -8.70
C ARG A 82 -7.59 1.15 -7.86
N LEU A 83 -8.76 0.98 -8.50
CA LEU A 83 -10.01 0.69 -7.79
C LEU A 83 -9.97 -0.67 -7.09
N VAL A 84 -9.38 -1.70 -7.71
CA VAL A 84 -9.18 -3.00 -7.03
C VAL A 84 -8.34 -2.84 -5.76
N LEU A 85 -7.27 -2.03 -5.78
CA LEU A 85 -6.46 -1.78 -4.58
C LEU A 85 -7.24 -1.07 -3.46
N VAL A 86 -8.19 -0.20 -3.81
CA VAL A 86 -9.10 0.46 -2.85
C VAL A 86 -10.06 -0.56 -2.23
N GLU A 87 -10.69 -1.40 -3.05
CA GLU A 87 -11.63 -2.45 -2.59
C GLU A 87 -10.94 -3.49 -1.71
N ARG A 88 -9.65 -3.77 -1.96
CA ARG A 88 -8.82 -4.61 -1.10
C ARG A 88 -8.35 -3.92 0.18
N HIS A 89 -8.76 -2.67 0.40
CA HIS A 89 -8.33 -1.81 1.50
C HIS A 89 -6.81 -1.57 1.58
N LEU A 90 -6.07 -1.76 0.48
CA LEU A 90 -4.62 -1.55 0.46
C LEU A 90 -4.27 -0.07 0.39
N ILE A 91 -5.03 0.72 -0.37
CA ILE A 91 -4.86 2.17 -0.49
C ILE A 91 -6.15 2.92 -0.15
N SER A 92 -6.04 4.23 0.08
CA SER A 92 -7.21 5.10 0.24
C SER A 92 -7.80 5.52 -1.12
N THR A 93 -9.06 5.95 -1.12
CA THR A 93 -9.72 6.52 -2.31
C THR A 93 -9.01 7.77 -2.83
N GLN A 94 -8.45 8.58 -1.93
CA GLN A 94 -7.70 9.79 -2.26
C GLN A 94 -6.35 9.45 -2.89
N HIS A 95 -5.71 8.38 -2.40
CA HIS A 95 -4.48 7.86 -2.96
C HIS A 95 -4.67 7.39 -4.41
N ALA A 96 -5.76 6.67 -4.70
CA ALA A 96 -6.08 6.16 -6.04
C ALA A 96 -6.38 7.26 -7.08
N LYS A 97 -6.98 8.38 -6.63
CA LYS A 97 -7.46 9.48 -7.50
C LYS A 97 -6.41 10.52 -7.86
N GLY A 98 -5.22 10.49 -7.26
CA GLY A 98 -4.23 11.53 -7.52
C GLY A 98 -3.47 11.31 -8.83
N ASP A 99 -3.26 12.40 -9.57
CA ASP A 99 -2.51 12.38 -10.85
C ASP A 99 -0.99 12.58 -10.67
N GLU A 100 -0.58 12.94 -9.46
CA GLU A 100 0.82 13.15 -9.09
C GLU A 100 1.53 11.84 -8.74
N PRO A 101 2.88 11.79 -8.81
CA PRO A 101 3.66 10.58 -8.49
C PRO A 101 3.33 10.03 -7.10
N ARG A 102 2.83 8.79 -7.07
CA ARG A 102 2.37 8.08 -5.87
C ARG A 102 2.82 6.62 -5.92
N GLY A 103 3.23 6.11 -4.77
CA GLY A 103 3.73 4.75 -4.64
C GLY A 103 2.95 3.96 -3.61
N LEU A 104 2.90 2.64 -3.80
CA LEU A 104 2.42 1.68 -2.82
C LEU A 104 3.49 0.61 -2.64
N ALA A 105 3.86 0.34 -1.39
CA ALA A 105 4.57 -0.88 -1.04
C ALA A 105 3.61 -1.80 -0.27
N VAL A 106 3.47 -3.04 -0.72
CA VAL A 106 2.57 -4.02 -0.11
C VAL A 106 3.29 -5.33 0.18
N SER A 107 3.04 -5.94 1.34
CA SER A 107 3.59 -7.27 1.62
C SER A 107 2.87 -8.35 0.82
N SER A 108 3.65 -9.28 0.26
CA SER A 108 3.17 -10.43 -0.50
C SER A 108 3.58 -11.73 0.21
N PRO A 109 2.72 -12.77 0.20
CA PRO A 109 1.37 -12.80 -0.36
C PRO A 109 0.28 -12.40 0.65
N ASP A 110 0.66 -11.96 1.86
CA ASP A 110 -0.24 -11.83 3.00
C ASP A 110 -0.99 -10.48 3.09
N GLU A 111 -0.51 -9.45 2.40
CA GLU A 111 -1.10 -8.11 2.35
C GLU A 111 -1.32 -7.45 3.73
N ARG A 112 -0.57 -7.89 4.76
CA ARG A 112 -0.66 -7.35 6.12
C ARG A 112 -0.08 -5.94 6.25
N ILE A 113 0.92 -5.63 5.44
CA ILE A 113 1.62 -4.34 5.46
C ILE A 113 1.29 -3.62 4.15
N SER A 114 0.79 -2.40 4.27
CA SER A 114 0.63 -1.46 3.15
C SER A 114 1.21 -0.11 3.55
N ILE A 115 2.14 0.39 2.74
CA ILE A 115 2.80 1.68 2.92
C ILE A 115 2.45 2.54 1.70
N MET A 116 1.72 3.61 1.96
CA MET A 116 1.31 4.58 0.95
C MET A 116 2.35 5.69 0.88
N VAL A 117 2.81 6.03 -0.32
CA VAL A 117 3.83 7.07 -0.52
C VAL A 117 3.23 8.25 -1.28
N ASN A 118 3.47 9.47 -0.79
CA ASN A 118 2.91 10.73 -1.29
C ASN A 118 1.37 10.79 -1.24
N GLU A 119 0.74 10.39 -0.13
CA GLU A 119 -0.71 10.55 0.07
C GLU A 119 -1.07 11.98 0.52
N GLU A 120 -1.49 12.13 1.79
CA GLU A 120 -1.58 13.41 2.50
C GLU A 120 -0.21 13.76 3.12
N ASP A 121 0.47 12.73 3.61
CA ASP A 121 1.85 12.75 4.11
C ASP A 121 2.77 11.97 3.17
N HIS A 122 4.08 12.09 3.38
CA HIS A 122 5.05 11.34 2.57
C HIS A 122 4.92 9.82 2.71
N LEU A 123 4.56 9.33 3.90
CA LEU A 123 4.32 7.92 4.26
C LEU A 123 3.02 7.77 5.07
#